data_AF-A0A2T4LJW3-F1
#
_entry.id   AF-A0A2T4LJW3-F1
#
_cell.length_a   1.000
_cell.length_b   1.000
_cell.length_c   1.000
_cell.angle_alpha   90.00
_cell.angle_beta   90.00
_cell.angle_gamma   90.00
#
_symmetry.space_group_name_H-M   'P 1'
#
loop_
_entity.id
_entity.type
_entity.pdbx_description
1 polymer ?
#
loop_
_entity_poly.entity_id
_entity_poly.type
_entity_poly.pdbx_seq_one_letter_code
_entity_poly.pdbx_strand_id
1 'polypeptide(L)' 'MKDIVIASNNKGKINDFKVIFPEYNIIPIGDLIPGFDVEETGTTFEDNAKLKSEAA' A
#
# COMPACT_ATOMS: atom_id res chain seq x y z
N MET A 1 6.18 18.74 -1.61
CA MET A 1 5.25 17.59 -1.70
C MET A 1 5.94 16.41 -1.04
N LYS A 2 5.25 15.67 -0.17
CA LYS A 2 5.79 14.46 0.46
C LYS A 2 5.21 13.23 -0.21
N ASP A 3 5.98 12.17 -0.28
CA ASP A 3 5.56 10.90 -0.86
C ASP A 3 4.96 10.00 0.23
N ILE A 4 3.90 9.27 -0.12
CA ILE A 4 3.36 8.18 0.68
C ILE A 4 3.35 6.93 -0.20
N VAL A 5 4.09 5.91 0.23
CA VAL A 5 4.04 4.59 -0.39
C VAL A 5 2.88 3.81 0.19
N ILE A 6 2.06 3.22 -0.68
CA ILE A 6 0.97 2.34 -0.29
C ILE A 6 1.39 0.91 -0.63
N ALA A 7 1.60 0.08 0.40
CA ALA A 7 1.94 -1.35 0.31
C ALA A 7 0.76 -2.22 -0.20
N SER A 8 0.19 -1.85 -1.34
CA SER A 8 -0.93 -2.53 -1.99
C SER A 8 -0.88 -2.31 -3.50
N ASN A 9 -1.10 -3.38 -4.26
CA ASN A 9 -1.27 -3.31 -5.72
C ASN A 9 -2.74 -3.17 -6.16
N ASN A 10 -3.68 -3.09 -5.21
CA ASN A 10 -5.09 -2.90 -5.52
C ASN A 10 -5.37 -1.48 -6.05
N LYS A 11 -5.66 -1.38 -7.35
CA LYS A 11 -5.91 -0.10 -8.04
C LYS A 11 -7.07 0.72 -7.45
N GLY A 12 -8.11 0.06 -6.94
CA GLY A 12 -9.23 0.75 -6.29
C GLY A 12 -8.77 1.50 -5.04
N LYS A 13 -8.07 0.80 -4.13
CA LYS A 13 -7.53 1.41 -2.90
C LYS A 13 -6.56 2.55 -3.19
N ILE A 14 -5.71 2.40 -4.21
CA ILE A 14 -4.79 3.46 -4.64
C ILE A 14 -5.54 4.72 -5.07
N ASN A 15 -6.61 4.57 -5.85
CA ASN A 15 -7.42 5.71 -6.29
C ASN A 15 -8.12 6.37 -5.09
N ASP A 16 -8.62 5.59 -4.13
CA ASP A 16 -9.20 6.14 -2.90
C ASP A 16 -8.18 6.95 -2.11
N PHE A 17 -6.95 6.46 -1.95
CA PHE A 17 -5.89 7.19 -1.25
C PHE A 17 -5.48 8.49 -1.96
N LYS A 18 -5.48 8.51 -3.30
CA LYS A 18 -5.25 9.75 -4.07
C LYS A 18 -6.32 10.81 -3.82
N VAL A 19 -7.56 10.39 -3.62
CA VAL A 19 -8.68 11.29 -3.28
C VAL A 19 -8.59 11.75 -1.82
N ILE A 20 -8.27 10.85 -0.89
CA ILE A 20 -8.18 11.15 0.55
C ILE A 20 -6.99 12.06 0.88
N PHE A 21 -5.86 11.89 0.19
CA PHE A 21 -4.60 12.59 0.46
C PHE A 21 -4.14 13.42 -0.75
N PRO A 22 -4.88 14.45 -1.17
CA PRO A 22 -4.60 15.20 -2.40
C PRO A 22 -3.30 16.01 -2.35
N GLU A 23 -2.76 16.29 -1.16
CA GLU A 23 -1.50 17.03 -0.98
C GLU A 23 -0.24 16.15 -1.03
N TYR A 24 -0.43 14.83 -1.07
CA TYR A 24 0.65 13.84 -1.10
C TYR A 24 0.75 13.19 -2.46
N ASN A 25 1.96 12.80 -2.82
CA ASN A 25 2.18 11.96 -3.98
C ASN A 25 2.03 10.49 -3.55
N ILE A 26 0.94 9.86 -3.98
CA ILE A 26 0.60 8.49 -3.63
C ILE A 26 1.27 7.52 -4.61
N ILE A 27 2.22 6.74 -4.09
CA ILE A 27 3.03 5.79 -4.85
C ILE A 27 2.59 4.35 -4.52
N PRO A 28 2.03 3.60 -5.47
CA PRO A 28 1.79 2.16 -5.30
C PRO A 28 3.11 1.39 -5.15
N ILE A 29 3.17 0.41 -4.26
CA ILE A 29 4.38 -0.40 -4.07
C ILE A 29 4.84 -1.11 -5.34
N GLY A 30 3.91 -1.54 -6.21
CA GLY A 30 4.23 -2.20 -7.48
C GLY A 30 4.99 -1.32 -8.47
N ASP A 31 4.95 0.01 -8.33
CA ASP A 31 5.73 0.94 -9.16
C ASP A 31 7.20 0.97 -8.72
N LEU A 32 7.48 0.62 -7.45
CA LEU A 32 8.83 0.56 -6.88
C LEU A 32 9.41 -0.85 -6.93
N ILE A 33 8.59 -1.85 -6.59
CA ILE A 33 8.96 -3.26 -6.49
C ILE A 33 7.96 -4.09 -7.31
N PRO A 34 8.25 -4.31 -8.61
CA PRO A 34 7.39 -5.11 -9.47
C PRO A 34 7.22 -6.53 -8.93
N GLY A 35 5.98 -6.99 -8.81
CA GLY A 35 5.68 -8.32 -8.28
C GLY A 35 5.75 -8.44 -6.75
N PHE A 36 5.84 -7.31 -6.02
CA PHE A 36 5.72 -7.32 -4.56
C PHE A 36 4.40 -7.95 -4.13
N ASP A 37 4.51 -9.02 -3.36
CA ASP A 37 3.41 -9.74 -2.75
C ASP A 37 3.86 -10.26 -1.39
N VAL A 38 2.96 -10.22 -0.41
CA VAL A 38 3.23 -10.63 0.96
C VAL A 38 2.17 -11.62 1.36
N GLU A 39 2.61 -12.78 1.85
CA GLU A 39 1.70 -13.81 2.32
C GLU A 39 0.90 -13.30 3.53
N GLU A 40 -0.43 -13.28 3.41
CA GLU A 40 -1.34 -12.82 4.46
C GLU A 40 -1.63 -13.95 5.46
N THR A 41 -0.65 -14.27 6.31
CA THR A 41 -0.76 -15.35 7.31
C THR A 41 -1.36 -14.90 8.65
N GLY A 42 -1.68 -13.62 8.79
CA GLY A 42 -2.31 -13.06 9.98
C GLY A 42 -3.77 -13.51 10.12
N THR A 43 -4.28 -13.49 11.35
CA THR A 43 -5.66 -13.90 11.65
C THR A 43 -6.66 -12.74 11.61
N THR A 44 -6.18 -11.51 11.48
CA THR A 44 -7.00 -10.30 11.44
C THR A 44 -6.60 -9.36 10.30
N PHE A 45 -7.49 -8.43 9.94
CA PHE A 45 -7.17 -7.39 8.95
C PHE A 45 -6.03 -6.47 9.41
N GLU A 46 -5.95 -6.20 10.71
CA GLU A 46 -4.88 -5.40 11.30
C GLU A 46 -3.52 -6.09 11.12
N ASP A 47 -3.44 -7.38 11.45
CA ASP A 47 -2.21 -8.16 11.31
C ASP A 47 -1.73 -8.17 9.87
N ASN A 48 -2.62 -8.44 8.91
CA ASN A 48 -2.27 -8.48 7.49
C ASN A 48 -1.88 -7.09 6.94
N ALA A 49 -2.52 -6.02 7.41
CA ALA A 49 -2.12 -4.66 7.04
C ALA A 49 -0.72 -4.32 7.55
N LYS A 50 -0.42 -4.68 8.80
CA LYS A 50 0.90 -4.49 9.41
C LYS A 50 1.98 -5.30 8.68
N LEU A 51 1.75 -6.59 8.43
CA LEU A 51 2.68 -7.46 7.70
C LEU A 51 3.05 -6.88 6.33
N LYS A 52 2.06 -6.41 5.57
CA LYS A 52 2.30 -5.76 4.27
C LYS A 52 3.12 -4.50 4.38
N SER A 53 2.86 -3.67 5.39
CA SER A 53 3.58 -2.40 5.58
C SER A 53 5.01 -2.58 6.10
N GLU A 54 5.28 -3.61 6.92
CA GLU A 54 6.62 -3.89 7.44
C GLU A 54 7.54 -4.56 6.42
N ALA A 55 6.96 -5.31 5.47
CA ALA A 55 7.70 -5.98 4.41
C ALA A 55 8.06 -5.07 3.22
N ALA A 56 7.39 -3.92 3.08
CA ALA A 56 7.58 -2.94 2.01
C ALA A 56 8.73 -1.98 2.31
#